data_AF-A0A9W8QT58-F1
#
_entry.id   AF-A0A9W8QT58-F1
#
_cell.length_a   1.000
_cell.length_b   1.000
_cell.length_c   1.000
_cell.angle_alpha   90.00
_cell.angle_beta   90.00
_cell.angle_gamma   90.00
#
_symmetry.space_group_name_H-M   'P 1'
#
loop_
_entity.id
_entity.type
_entity.pdbx_description
1 polymer ?
#
loop_
_entity_poly.entity_id
_entity_poly.type
_entity_poly.pdbx_seq_one_letter_code
_entity_poly.pdbx_strand_id
1 'polypeptide(L)'
;TTNKMTVVAGTFGTSGFAMSETEKPSEQTMSQWAAGLTNATKEAIVQSVVINSTAFESSEDGQAVFIGSKTETALLQLAKDHLGLHSLAETRANEQVLQMMPFDSGKKCMGAVIKLRSGTGYRLLVKGASEILL
;
A
#
# COMPACT_ATOMS: atom_id res chain seq x y z
N THR A 1 21.19 -13.19 -7.80
CA THR A 1 20.55 -12.67 -6.57
C THR A 1 19.46 -11.70 -6.97
N THR A 2 18.19 -12.05 -6.77
CA THR A 2 17.05 -11.17 -7.09
C THR A 2 16.89 -10.15 -5.96
N ASN A 3 17.32 -8.91 -6.17
CA ASN A 3 17.22 -7.82 -5.17
C ASN A 3 15.77 -7.29 -5.09
N LYS A 4 14.86 -8.11 -4.54
CA LYS A 4 13.44 -7.79 -4.34
C LYS A 4 13.24 -7.25 -2.92
N MET A 5 12.72 -6.03 -2.80
CA MET A 5 12.28 -5.49 -1.50
C MET A 5 10.92 -6.07 -1.13
N THR A 6 10.71 -6.33 0.16
CA THR A 6 9.42 -6.74 0.73
C THR A 6 9.14 -5.94 1.99
N VAL A 7 7.86 -5.85 2.36
CA VAL A 7 7.48 -5.31 3.67
C VAL A 7 7.74 -6.39 4.70
N VAL A 8 8.62 -6.10 5.67
CA VAL A 8 8.98 -7.06 6.72
C VAL A 8 8.31 -6.76 8.05
N ALA A 9 7.89 -5.52 8.30
CA ALA A 9 7.16 -5.14 9.50
C ALA A 9 6.31 -3.90 9.21
N GLY A 10 5.30 -3.68 10.04
CA GLY A 10 4.44 -2.51 9.91
C GLY A 10 3.52 -2.32 11.10
N THR A 11 3.04 -1.09 11.26
CA THR A 11 2.10 -0.70 12.30
C THR A 11 0.92 0.05 11.69
N PHE A 12 -0.28 -0.25 12.17
CA PHE A 12 -1.51 0.46 11.82
C PHE A 12 -2.36 0.68 13.06
N GLY A 13 -2.59 1.94 13.41
CA GLY A 13 -3.19 2.31 14.68
C GLY A 13 -2.36 1.76 15.85
N THR A 14 -3.00 0.96 16.70
CA THR A 14 -2.35 0.29 17.84
C THR A 14 -1.92 -1.16 17.56
N SER A 15 -2.08 -1.62 16.31
CA SER A 15 -1.73 -2.99 15.89
C SER A 15 -0.50 -3.00 14.98
N GLY A 16 0.20 -4.12 14.91
CA GLY A 16 1.33 -4.28 13.99
C GLY A 16 1.63 -5.75 13.68
N PHE A 17 2.61 -5.95 12.81
CA PHE A 17 3.11 -7.26 12.37
C PHE A 17 4.62 -7.23 12.08
N ALA A 18 5.25 -8.41 12.08
CA ALA A 18 6.63 -8.60 11.65
C ALA A 18 6.87 -9.99 10.98
N MET A 19 7.84 -10.05 10.06
CA MET A 19 8.38 -11.25 9.41
C MET A 19 9.51 -11.81 10.27
N SER A 20 9.18 -12.47 11.38
CA SER A 20 9.95 -13.53 12.08
C SER A 20 9.78 -13.46 13.59
N GLU A 21 9.58 -14.66 14.17
CA GLU A 21 9.34 -14.99 15.58
C GLU A 21 10.54 -14.71 16.53
N THR A 22 11.56 -13.98 16.10
CA THR A 22 12.89 -13.99 16.76
C THR A 22 13.28 -12.75 17.53
N GLU A 23 12.51 -11.65 17.53
CA GLU A 23 12.89 -10.48 18.35
C GLU A 23 11.81 -9.98 19.34
N LYS A 24 10.54 -10.36 19.18
CA LYS A 24 9.49 -10.17 20.22
C LYS A 24 8.40 -11.25 20.10
N PRO A 25 8.17 -12.08 21.15
CA PRO A 25 7.12 -13.11 21.15
C PRO A 25 5.67 -12.58 21.03
N SER A 26 5.48 -11.26 21.05
CA SER A 26 4.18 -10.59 21.08
C SER A 26 3.69 -10.09 19.72
N GLU A 27 4.51 -10.17 18.67
CA GLU A 27 4.13 -9.64 17.35
C GLU A 27 3.54 -10.74 16.48
N GLN A 28 2.26 -10.56 16.12
CA GLN A 28 1.53 -11.45 15.22
C GLN A 28 2.12 -11.43 13.81
N THR A 29 1.97 -12.53 13.07
CA THR A 29 2.36 -12.60 11.66
C THR A 29 1.54 -11.63 10.80
N MET A 30 2.07 -11.24 9.64
CA MET A 30 1.38 -10.36 8.69
C MET A 30 0.01 -10.92 8.27
N SER A 31 -0.10 -12.23 8.06
CA SER A 31 -1.37 -12.90 7.72
C SER A 31 -2.37 -12.85 8.88
N GLN A 32 -1.93 -13.07 10.12
CA GLN A 32 -2.79 -12.96 11.30
C GLN A 32 -3.27 -11.52 11.53
N TRP A 33 -2.35 -10.56 11.42
CA TRP A 33 -2.68 -9.13 11.49
C TRP A 33 -3.71 -8.76 10.44
N ALA A 34 -3.48 -9.12 9.18
CA ALA A 34 -4.40 -8.85 8.11
C ALA A 34 -5.75 -9.53 8.32
N ALA A 35 -5.80 -10.76 8.82
CA ALA A 35 -7.05 -11.45 9.14
C ALA A 35 -7.86 -10.72 10.22
N GLY A 36 -7.19 -10.09 11.18
CA GLY A 36 -7.83 -9.30 12.25
C GLY A 36 -8.35 -7.91 11.83
N LEU A 37 -7.99 -7.42 10.65
CA LEU A 37 -8.47 -6.13 10.16
C LEU A 37 -9.91 -6.22 9.64
N THR A 38 -10.70 -5.18 9.91
CA THR A 38 -12.01 -5.00 9.28
C THR A 38 -11.86 -4.79 7.78
N ASN A 39 -12.89 -5.17 7.01
CA ASN A 39 -12.90 -4.97 5.56
C ASN A 39 -12.70 -3.48 5.19
N ALA A 40 -13.36 -2.56 5.91
CA ALA A 40 -13.19 -1.13 5.71
C ALA A 40 -11.73 -0.67 5.90
N THR A 41 -11.00 -1.28 6.84
CA THR A 41 -9.58 -0.97 7.06
C THR A 41 -8.71 -1.51 5.93
N LYS A 42 -8.94 -2.75 5.50
CA LYS A 42 -8.24 -3.34 4.34
C LYS A 42 -8.45 -2.50 3.09
N GLU A 43 -9.70 -2.15 2.80
CA GLU A 43 -10.07 -1.29 1.68
C GLU A 43 -9.37 0.06 1.73
N ALA A 44 -9.32 0.71 2.90
CA ALA A 44 -8.63 1.99 3.06
C ALA A 44 -7.12 1.88 2.82
N ILE A 45 -6.47 0.82 3.31
CA ILE A 45 -5.03 0.59 3.09
C ILE A 45 -4.77 0.28 1.61
N VAL A 46 -5.55 -0.62 1.01
CA VAL A 46 -5.43 -0.97 -0.42
C VAL A 46 -5.64 0.26 -1.29
N GLN A 47 -6.69 1.06 -1.03
CA GLN A 47 -6.97 2.30 -1.76
C GLN A 47 -5.78 3.28 -1.65
N SER A 48 -5.21 3.45 -0.46
CA SER A 48 -4.05 4.32 -0.25
C SER A 48 -2.82 3.86 -1.05
N VAL A 49 -2.51 2.56 -1.00
CA VAL A 49 -1.36 1.97 -1.70
C VAL A 49 -1.54 2.02 -3.22
N VAL A 50 -2.71 1.64 -3.72
CA VAL A 50 -2.99 1.53 -5.16
C VAL A 50 -3.03 2.88 -5.86
N ILE A 51 -3.69 3.85 -5.25
CA ILE A 51 -3.86 5.18 -5.84
C ILE A 51 -2.59 6.00 -5.69
N ASN A 52 -1.90 5.90 -4.55
CA ASN A 52 -0.65 6.62 -4.30
C ASN A 52 0.58 5.82 -4.76
N SER A 53 0.48 5.20 -5.93
CA SER A 53 1.54 4.42 -6.57
C SER A 53 1.55 4.67 -8.08
N THR A 54 2.74 4.82 -8.65
CA THR A 54 2.94 4.91 -10.11
C THR A 54 3.30 3.56 -10.75
N ALA A 55 3.51 2.52 -9.94
CA ALA A 55 3.82 1.18 -10.43
C ALA A 55 2.64 0.57 -11.22
N PHE A 56 2.94 -0.35 -12.13
CA PHE A 56 1.95 -1.04 -12.96
C PHE A 56 2.17 -2.56 -12.96
N GLU A 57 1.12 -3.30 -13.30
CA GLU A 57 1.18 -4.75 -13.46
C GLU A 57 1.76 -5.10 -14.84
N SER A 58 2.66 -6.07 -14.86
CA SER A 58 3.20 -6.71 -16.05
C SER A 58 3.17 -8.22 -15.86
N SER A 59 3.50 -8.98 -16.90
CA SER A 59 3.66 -10.43 -16.85
C SER A 59 5.10 -10.79 -17.18
N GLU A 60 5.77 -11.48 -16.25
CA GLU A 60 7.08 -12.11 -16.46
C GLU A 60 6.91 -13.61 -16.20
N ASP A 61 7.31 -14.45 -17.15
CA ASP A 61 7.18 -15.91 -17.07
C ASP A 61 5.77 -16.42 -16.69
N GLY A 62 4.73 -15.70 -17.13
CA GLY A 62 3.33 -16.03 -16.83
C GLY A 62 2.87 -15.64 -15.42
N GLN A 63 3.72 -14.97 -14.64
CA GLN A 63 3.38 -14.44 -13.31
C GLN A 63 3.17 -12.93 -13.37
N ALA A 64 2.09 -12.47 -12.73
CA ALA A 64 1.82 -11.05 -12.58
C ALA A 64 2.83 -10.41 -11.62
N VAL A 65 3.69 -9.55 -12.16
CA VAL A 65 4.71 -8.80 -11.43
C VAL A 65 4.38 -7.30 -11.43
N PHE A 66 4.84 -6.59 -10.39
CA PHE A 66 4.72 -5.13 -10.34
C PHE A 66 6.03 -4.49 -10.80
N ILE A 67 5.93 -3.55 -11.73
CA ILE A 67 7.05 -2.75 -12.26
C ILE A 67 6.92 -1.32 -11.74
N GLY A 68 7.95 -0.81 -11.06
CA GLY A 68 7.96 0.53 -10.45
C GLY A 68 9.06 0.67 -9.40
N SER A 69 8.96 1.67 -8.53
CA SER A 69 9.94 1.82 -7.44
C SER A 69 9.87 0.63 -6.47
N LYS A 70 11.00 0.22 -5.91
CA LYS A 70 11.08 -0.97 -5.06
C LYS A 70 10.17 -0.89 -3.82
N THR A 71 9.98 0.31 -3.28
CA THR A 71 9.04 0.55 -2.17
C THR A 71 7.58 0.41 -2.61
N GLU A 72 7.22 0.94 -3.79
CA GLU A 72 5.86 0.82 -4.32
C GLU A 72 5.49 -0.61 -4.65
N THR A 73 6.39 -1.35 -5.29
CA THR A 73 6.15 -2.75 -5.65
C THR A 73 6.07 -3.63 -4.41
N ALA A 74 6.85 -3.35 -3.36
CA ALA A 74 6.74 -4.03 -2.07
C ALA A 74 5.38 -3.79 -1.39
N LEU A 75 4.87 -2.55 -1.40
CA LEU A 75 3.56 -2.21 -0.83
C LEU A 75 2.41 -2.81 -1.65
N LEU A 76 2.50 -2.82 -2.97
CA LEU A 76 1.52 -3.47 -3.84
C LEU A 76 1.50 -4.99 -3.63
N GLN A 77 2.66 -5.61 -3.44
CA GLN A 77 2.78 -7.02 -3.09
C GLN A 77 2.11 -7.32 -1.74
N LEU A 78 2.35 -6.50 -0.70
CA LEU A 78 1.66 -6.61 0.58
C LEU A 78 0.13 -6.54 0.41
N ALA A 79 -0.34 -5.58 -0.38
CA ALA A 79 -1.77 -5.40 -0.63
C ALA A 79 -2.39 -6.62 -1.33
N LYS A 80 -1.68 -7.18 -2.32
CA LYS A 80 -2.09 -8.36 -3.08
C LYS A 80 -2.12 -9.63 -2.21
N ASP A 81 -1.06 -9.87 -1.46
CA ASP A 81 -0.86 -11.14 -0.76
C ASP A 81 -1.68 -11.22 0.54
N HIS A 82 -1.93 -10.09 1.21
CA HIS A 82 -2.51 -10.10 2.55
C HIS A 82 -3.76 -9.24 2.72
N LEU A 83 -3.99 -8.21 1.90
CA LEU A 83 -5.06 -7.23 2.12
C LEU A 83 -6.21 -7.31 1.11
N GLY A 84 -6.16 -8.25 0.16
CA GLY A 84 -7.26 -8.51 -0.78
C GLY A 84 -7.25 -7.66 -2.05
N LEU A 85 -6.09 -7.15 -2.48
CA LEU A 85 -5.98 -6.54 -3.81
C LEU A 85 -6.02 -7.62 -4.90
N HIS A 86 -7.13 -7.66 -5.64
CA HIS A 86 -7.32 -8.63 -6.73
C HIS A 86 -6.81 -8.11 -8.09
N SER A 87 -7.11 -6.84 -8.41
CA SER A 87 -6.75 -6.22 -9.67
C SER A 87 -6.34 -4.77 -9.44
N LEU A 88 -5.10 -4.43 -9.83
CA LEU A 88 -4.60 -3.06 -9.72
C LEU A 88 -5.38 -2.12 -10.65
N ALA A 89 -5.61 -2.56 -11.88
CA ALA A 89 -6.29 -1.77 -12.90
C ALA A 89 -7.75 -1.48 -12.51
N GLU A 90 -8.48 -2.49 -12.04
CA GLU A 90 -9.87 -2.33 -11.61
C GLU A 90 -9.98 -1.41 -10.39
N THR A 91 -9.11 -1.61 -9.40
CA THR A 91 -9.11 -0.77 -8.18
C THR A 91 -8.85 0.69 -8.54
N ARG A 92 -7.96 0.99 -9.49
CA ARG A 92 -7.73 2.35 -9.99
C ARG A 92 -8.93 2.89 -10.79
N ALA A 93 -9.54 2.06 -11.63
CA ALA A 93 -10.70 2.46 -12.43
C ALA A 93 -11.93 2.79 -11.57
N ASN A 94 -12.04 2.16 -10.40
CA ASN A 94 -13.12 2.38 -9.44
C ASN A 94 -12.95 3.64 -8.57
N GLU A 95 -11.86 4.40 -8.74
CA GLU A 95 -11.58 5.62 -7.97
C GLU A 95 -11.54 6.86 -8.86
N GLN A 96 -12.14 7.95 -8.36
CA GLN A 96 -12.06 9.24 -9.04
C GLN A 96 -10.90 10.06 -8.48
N VAL A 97 -9.74 9.95 -9.12
CA VAL A 97 -8.55 10.75 -8.82
C VAL A 97 -8.71 12.14 -9.43
N LEU A 98 -8.68 13.18 -8.60
CA LEU A 98 -8.81 14.58 -9.02
C LEU A 98 -7.47 15.26 -9.22
N GLN A 99 -6.49 14.88 -8.40
CA GLN A 99 -5.15 15.43 -8.48
C GLN A 99 -4.13 14.39 -8.03
N MET A 100 -3.10 14.20 -8.85
CA MET A 100 -1.90 13.46 -8.48
C MET A 100 -0.79 14.47 -8.18
N MET A 101 -0.08 14.24 -7.09
CA MET A 101 1.11 14.98 -6.67
C MET A 101 2.27 13.99 -6.70
N PRO A 102 3.07 13.97 -7.79
CA PRO A 102 4.24 13.12 -7.90
C PRO A 102 5.23 13.34 -6.76
N PHE A 103 6.14 12.39 -6.57
CA PHE A 103 7.16 12.50 -5.54
C PHE A 103 8.01 13.76 -5.72
N ASP A 104 8.06 14.56 -4.66
CA ASP A 104 8.87 15.77 -4.57
C ASP A 104 10.05 15.49 -3.61
N SER A 105 11.28 15.60 -4.09
CA SER A 105 12.47 15.31 -3.29
C SER A 105 12.69 16.31 -2.14
N GLY A 106 12.21 17.55 -2.28
CA GLY A 106 12.24 18.56 -1.23
C GLY A 106 11.21 18.29 -0.13
N LYS A 107 10.05 17.72 -0.48
CA LYS A 107 9.01 17.33 0.48
C LYS A 107 9.10 15.87 0.94
N LYS A 108 9.96 15.07 0.29
CA LYS A 108 10.10 13.61 0.46
C LYS A 108 8.77 12.85 0.54
N CYS A 109 7.76 13.30 -0.20
CA CYS A 109 6.44 12.69 -0.20
C CYS A 109 5.77 12.80 -1.56
N MET A 110 4.76 11.97 -1.76
CA MET A 110 3.82 12.03 -2.87
C MET A 110 2.40 11.87 -2.33
N GLY A 111 1.43 12.34 -3.10
CA GLY A 111 0.03 12.24 -2.69
C GLY A 111 -0.94 12.20 -3.86
N ALA A 112 -2.18 11.88 -3.52
CA ALA A 112 -3.29 11.84 -4.45
C ALA A 112 -4.57 12.33 -3.76
N VAL A 113 -5.33 13.19 -4.42
CA VAL A 113 -6.67 13.60 -3.97
C VAL A 113 -7.70 12.77 -4.73
N ILE A 114 -8.54 12.07 -3.99
CA ILE A 114 -9.67 11.31 -4.53
C ILE A 114 -11.00 11.91 -4.09
N LYS A 115 -12.03 11.77 -4.93
CA LYS A 115 -13.41 12.03 -4.51
C LYS A 115 -13.94 10.84 -3.72
N LEU A 116 -14.58 11.10 -2.59
CA LEU A 116 -15.26 10.04 -1.83
C LEU A 116 -16.45 9.51 -2.63
N ARG A 117 -16.62 8.19 -2.65
CA ARG A 117 -17.74 7.51 -3.35
C ARG A 117 -19.12 7.95 -2.84
N SER A 118 -19.22 8.43 -1.60
CA SER A 118 -20.43 9.03 -1.03
C SER A 118 -20.85 10.35 -1.70
N GLY A 119 -19.95 10.98 -2.47
CA GLY A 119 -20.17 12.29 -3.08
C GLY A 119 -20.04 13.48 -2.11
N THR A 120 -19.80 13.23 -0.82
CA THR A 120 -19.84 14.24 0.25
C THR A 120 -18.49 14.82 0.63
N GLY A 121 -17.43 14.56 -0.15
CA GLY A 121 -16.12 15.14 0.13
C GLY A 121 -14.97 14.53 -0.66
N TYR A 122 -13.77 14.84 -0.19
CA TYR A 122 -12.51 14.41 -0.80
C TYR A 122 -11.61 13.78 0.27
N ARG A 123 -10.71 12.90 -0.16
CA ARG A 123 -9.67 12.31 0.68
C ARG A 123 -8.31 12.55 0.06
N LEU A 124 -7.38 13.04 0.87
CA LEU A 124 -5.98 13.12 0.52
C LEU A 124 -5.27 11.85 0.99
N LEU A 125 -4.63 11.14 0.07
CA LEU A 125 -3.77 9.99 0.32
C LEU A 125 -2.32 10.49 0.24
N VAL A 126 -1.49 10.18 1.23
CA VAL A 126 -0.08 10.62 1.29
C VAL A 126 0.82 9.44 1.63
N LYS A 127 1.99 9.41 1.00
CA LYS A 127 3.06 8.44 1.26
C LYS A 127 4.38 9.18 1.15
N GLY A 128 5.26 8.99 2.12
CA GLY A 128 6.52 9.72 2.18
C GLY A 128 7.42 9.22 3.30
N ALA A 129 8.55 9.87 3.44
CA ALA A 129 9.52 9.57 4.49
C ALA A 129 8.93 9.90 5.87
N SER A 130 9.09 8.98 6.83
CA SER A 130 8.46 9.10 8.14
C SER A 130 8.96 10.32 8.90
N GLU A 131 10.23 10.71 8.72
CA GLU A 131 10.81 11.89 9.37
C GLU A 131 10.27 13.23 8.86
N ILE A 132 9.48 13.22 7.78
CA ILE A 132 8.82 14.42 7.23
C ILE A 132 7.32 14.43 7.49
N LEU A 133 6.69 13.25 7.52
CA LEU A 133 5.23 13.15 7.70
C LEU A 133 4.79 13.03 9.17
N LEU A 134 5.66 12.55 10.06
CA LEU A 134 5.42 12.39 11.50
C LEU A 134 6.18 13.45 12.29
#